data_AF-A0A397FQ48-F1
#
_entry.id   AF-A0A397FQ48-F1
#
_cell.length_a   1.000
_cell.length_b   1.000
_cell.length_c   1.000
_cell.angle_alpha   90.00
_cell.angle_beta   90.00
_cell.angle_gamma   90.00
#
_symmetry.space_group_name_H-M   'P 1'
#
loop_
_entity.id
_entity.type
_entity.pdbx_description
1 polymer ?
#
loop_
_entity_poly.entity_id
_entity_poly.type
_entity_poly.pdbx_seq_one_letter_code
_entity_poly.pdbx_strand_id
1 'polypeptide(L)'
;MVNINAQNWLNEKYPVDKACQRDGDSENKNKTRKEITHLDIRKGKVGSFLSGGDKSLVGSLKLEGFTSLRKLIVSSHQLIELDLSECKNLVELDCRSNELNNLNVNGCADLKRVDCSNNNIRELDLSTCSKLEEVNINNCPELTTETIKSNLTYNFEKGKLVKDNTKVKIGPQITKAKENDTRNILVIGITGNGKSALANVLTDTEQFAENASSTSVTKNFQSSNVFEYQGKNYRIIDNIGFGDTNNISDKDVLFKIGEGINSAKEGVNQVLFVFKGRFAPEQVAAFKMFKDFISEVGITKFTTLVRTNFENFQSQESCREDHNDLLSQSQELKEIISSCNSVLHVDNPAIPVIKDKDKGKVRERKEQRIIENKKSREASKEIVLSHLAENCLEIYKLKKWDSIHDKVAGYVNQITQKEQELAQANSVSEKTRLQNEINETKDKVVEEVNVTLEAEISALPKLTARIEMKNISIWPFNK
;
A
#
# COMPACT_ATOMS: atom_id res chain seq x y z
N MET A 1 -35.12 0.22 9.22
CA MET A 1 -34.37 1.16 10.06
C MET A 1 -35.32 2.28 10.43
N VAL A 2 -35.44 2.62 11.72
CA VAL A 2 -36.36 3.68 12.18
C VAL A 2 -35.53 4.92 12.53
N ASN A 3 -35.79 6.02 11.84
CA ASN A 3 -35.14 7.29 12.10
C ASN A 3 -35.87 8.01 13.24
N ILE A 4 -35.12 8.45 14.25
CA ILE A 4 -35.63 9.13 15.43
C ILE A 4 -34.94 10.48 15.52
N ASN A 5 -35.72 11.54 15.74
CA ASN A 5 -35.14 12.85 15.99
C ASN A 5 -34.22 12.80 17.21
N ALA A 6 -32.95 13.16 17.00
CA ALA A 6 -31.88 13.01 18.00
C ALA A 6 -32.19 13.77 19.29
N GLN A 7 -32.63 15.02 19.17
CA GLN A 7 -32.94 15.86 20.32
C GLN A 7 -34.14 15.34 21.12
N ASN A 8 -35.21 14.94 20.45
CA ASN A 8 -36.40 14.39 21.11
C ASN A 8 -36.05 13.12 21.88
N TRP A 9 -35.25 12.23 21.29
CA TRP A 9 -34.79 11.03 21.96
C TRP A 9 -33.92 11.36 23.18
N LEU A 10 -32.97 12.30 23.06
CA LEU A 10 -32.14 12.73 24.18
C LEU A 10 -33.00 13.32 25.32
N ASN A 11 -33.99 14.15 25.00
CA ASN A 11 -34.88 14.77 25.97
C ASN A 11 -35.80 13.77 26.66
N GLU A 12 -36.26 12.74 25.95
CA GLU A 12 -37.06 11.65 26.51
C GLU A 12 -36.23 10.78 27.46
N LYS A 13 -35.03 10.37 27.03
CA LYS A 13 -34.19 9.42 27.76
C LYS A 13 -33.32 10.06 28.83
N TYR A 14 -32.98 11.33 28.67
CA TYR A 14 -32.24 12.14 29.63
C TYR A 14 -32.92 13.50 29.74
N PRO A 15 -34.03 13.64 30.47
CA PRO A 15 -34.67 14.94 30.65
C PRO A 15 -33.75 15.93 31.39
N VAL A 16 -33.92 17.23 31.14
CA VAL A 16 -33.05 18.28 31.73
C VAL A 16 -33.14 18.30 33.26
N ASP A 17 -34.35 18.24 33.81
CA ASP A 17 -34.63 18.40 35.25
C ASP A 17 -34.91 17.07 35.97
N LYS A 18 -34.66 15.93 35.32
CA LYS A 18 -34.91 14.60 35.91
C LYS A 18 -33.71 13.69 35.71
N ALA A 19 -33.64 12.66 36.53
CA ALA A 19 -32.66 11.60 36.35
C ALA A 19 -32.89 10.86 35.01
N CYS A 20 -31.83 10.22 34.50
CA CYS A 20 -31.84 9.33 33.35
C CYS A 20 -33.04 8.37 33.37
N GLN A 21 -33.76 8.32 32.25
CA GLN A 21 -34.91 7.44 31.97
C GLN A 21 -34.56 6.37 30.91
N ARG A 22 -33.27 6.23 30.56
CA ARG A 22 -32.83 5.25 29.56
C ARG A 22 -32.73 3.86 30.18
N ASP A 23 -33.61 2.96 29.75
CA ASP A 23 -33.52 1.54 30.09
C ASP A 23 -32.19 0.95 29.59
N GLY A 24 -31.50 0.21 30.46
CA GLY A 24 -30.21 -0.41 30.15
C GLY A 24 -28.99 0.51 30.28
N ASP A 25 -29.15 1.74 30.76
CA ASP A 25 -28.04 2.61 31.17
C ASP A 25 -27.79 2.55 32.68
N SER A 26 -27.09 1.49 33.12
CA SER A 26 -26.76 1.33 34.53
C SER A 26 -25.76 2.37 35.03
N GLU A 27 -24.89 2.90 34.16
CA GLU A 27 -23.85 3.87 34.50
C GLU A 27 -24.43 5.25 34.85
N ASN A 28 -25.52 5.64 34.17
CA ASN A 28 -26.18 6.93 34.34
C ASN A 28 -27.49 6.85 35.11
N LYS A 29 -27.84 5.69 35.67
CA LYS A 29 -29.03 5.52 36.50
C LYS A 29 -29.02 6.51 37.67
N ASN A 30 -30.16 7.15 37.90
CA ASN A 30 -30.37 8.18 38.94
C ASN A 30 -29.54 9.46 38.77
N LYS A 31 -28.76 9.62 37.70
CA LYS A 31 -28.01 10.85 37.43
C LYS A 31 -28.83 11.80 36.57
N THR A 32 -28.82 13.07 36.91
CA THR A 32 -29.27 14.16 36.04
C THR A 32 -28.22 14.47 34.97
N ARG A 33 -28.57 15.22 33.92
CA ARG A 33 -27.59 15.62 32.86
C ARG A 33 -26.32 16.24 33.43
N LYS A 34 -26.44 17.06 34.47
CA LYS A 34 -25.32 17.77 35.12
C LYS A 34 -24.34 16.82 35.83
N GLU A 35 -24.77 15.62 36.19
CA GLU A 35 -23.95 14.64 36.91
C GLU A 35 -23.35 13.56 35.99
N ILE A 36 -23.80 13.49 34.72
CA ILE A 36 -23.33 12.50 33.77
C ILE A 36 -21.93 12.88 33.27
N THR A 37 -20.97 11.99 33.53
CA THR A 37 -19.56 12.14 33.10
C THR A 37 -19.23 11.33 31.84
N HIS A 38 -20.01 10.28 31.54
CA HIS A 38 -19.86 9.47 30.35
C HIS A 38 -21.24 9.20 29.72
N LEU A 39 -21.37 9.58 28.45
CA LEU A 39 -22.58 9.33 27.66
C LEU A 39 -22.22 8.50 26.43
N ASP A 40 -22.70 7.26 26.41
CA ASP A 40 -22.56 6.35 25.28
C ASP A 40 -23.93 6.08 24.63
N ILE A 41 -24.14 6.77 23.52
CA ILE A 41 -25.37 6.73 22.72
C ILE A 41 -25.05 6.35 21.27
N ARG A 42 -24.00 5.56 21.01
CA ARG A 42 -23.76 4.96 19.69
C ARG A 42 -24.99 4.19 19.21
N LYS A 43 -25.17 4.03 17.89
CA LYS A 43 -26.35 3.36 17.29
C LYS A 43 -26.80 2.08 18.00
N GLY A 44 -25.86 1.20 18.35
CA GLY A 44 -26.14 -0.04 19.09
C GLY A 44 -26.69 0.13 20.52
N LYS A 45 -26.74 1.35 21.06
CA LYS A 45 -27.24 1.68 22.41
C LYS A 45 -28.56 2.46 22.41
N VAL A 46 -29.02 2.93 21.24
CA VAL A 46 -30.26 3.74 21.10
C VAL A 46 -31.50 2.84 20.87
N GLY A 47 -31.29 1.59 20.46
CA GLY A 47 -32.35 0.60 20.23
C GLY A 47 -32.55 -0.42 21.35
N SER A 48 -33.75 -1.01 21.40
CA SER A 48 -34.07 -2.17 22.26
C SER A 48 -33.96 -3.44 21.44
N PHE A 49 -33.23 -4.44 21.95
CA PHE A 49 -33.07 -5.78 21.35
C PHE A 49 -34.42 -6.46 21.04
N LEU A 50 -35.48 -6.06 21.74
CA LEU A 50 -36.82 -6.64 21.65
C LEU A 50 -37.73 -5.96 20.60
N SER A 51 -37.33 -4.79 20.08
CA SER A 51 -38.20 -3.94 19.23
C SER A 51 -37.94 -4.03 17.71
N GLY A 52 -37.16 -5.03 17.27
CA GLY A 52 -37.19 -5.48 15.86
C GLY A 52 -36.69 -4.50 14.80
N GLY A 53 -35.81 -3.54 15.13
CA GLY A 53 -35.18 -2.72 14.11
C GLY A 53 -34.09 -1.80 14.65
N ASP A 54 -32.99 -1.68 13.89
CA ASP A 54 -31.97 -0.65 14.06
C ASP A 54 -32.62 0.74 14.09
N LYS A 55 -32.46 1.44 15.21
CA LYS A 55 -32.87 2.85 15.38
C LYS A 55 -31.66 3.74 15.12
N SER A 56 -31.82 4.73 14.26
CA SER A 56 -30.81 5.74 13.97
C SER A 56 -31.28 7.10 14.47
N LEU A 57 -30.39 7.85 15.12
CA LEU A 57 -30.65 9.25 15.47
C LEU A 57 -30.40 10.12 14.24
N VAL A 58 -31.31 11.05 13.98
CA VAL A 58 -31.24 11.96 12.83
C VAL A 58 -31.44 13.41 13.25
N GLY A 59 -30.87 14.34 12.48
CA GLY A 59 -31.00 15.77 12.70
C GLY A 59 -29.92 16.34 13.63
N SER A 60 -30.24 17.44 14.31
CA SER A 60 -29.34 18.13 15.22
C SER A 60 -29.42 17.57 16.64
N LEU A 61 -28.27 17.53 17.33
CA LEU A 61 -28.18 17.10 18.73
C LEU A 61 -27.46 18.16 19.57
N LYS A 62 -28.15 18.70 20.58
CA LYS A 62 -27.62 19.65 21.55
C LYS A 62 -27.49 19.03 22.93
N LEU A 63 -26.30 19.11 23.50
CA LEU A 63 -25.96 18.49 24.79
C LEU A 63 -26.18 19.47 25.96
N GLU A 64 -27.26 20.25 25.90
CA GLU A 64 -27.65 21.18 26.96
C GLU A 64 -27.79 20.45 28.32
N GLY A 65 -27.21 21.02 29.37
CA GLY A 65 -27.20 20.50 30.73
C GLY A 65 -26.09 19.48 31.03
N PHE A 66 -25.37 18.97 30.04
CA PHE A 66 -24.28 17.99 30.22
C PHE A 66 -22.94 18.64 30.60
N THR A 67 -22.96 19.46 31.64
CA THR A 67 -21.84 20.31 32.06
C THR A 67 -20.65 19.55 32.67
N SER A 68 -20.88 18.35 33.21
CA SER A 68 -19.81 17.48 33.77
C SER A 68 -19.31 16.41 32.79
N LEU A 69 -19.76 16.43 31.53
CA LEU A 69 -19.47 15.38 30.57
C LEU A 69 -17.98 15.37 30.20
N ARG A 70 -17.34 14.21 30.38
CA ARG A 70 -15.93 13.96 30.06
C ARG A 70 -15.74 13.05 28.85
N LYS A 71 -16.69 12.17 28.56
CA LYS A 71 -16.61 11.26 27.42
C LYS A 71 -17.95 11.12 26.72
N LEU A 72 -17.99 11.49 25.44
CA LEU A 72 -19.16 11.37 24.57
C LEU A 72 -18.89 10.35 23.46
N ILE A 73 -19.75 9.35 23.32
CA ILE A 73 -19.76 8.44 22.17
C ILE A 73 -21.14 8.52 21.51
N VAL A 74 -21.18 9.04 20.28
CA VAL A 74 -22.38 9.26 19.47
C VAL A 74 -22.15 8.81 18.02
N SER A 75 -21.47 7.68 17.87
CA SER A 75 -21.07 7.14 16.56
C SER A 75 -22.19 6.41 15.81
N SER A 76 -22.08 6.39 14.47
CA SER A 76 -22.85 5.55 13.55
C SER A 76 -24.33 5.94 13.41
N HIS A 77 -24.64 7.23 13.42
CA HIS A 77 -25.98 7.79 13.25
C HIS A 77 -26.07 8.63 11.95
N GLN A 78 -27.12 9.43 11.79
CA GLN A 78 -27.30 10.39 10.68
C GLN A 78 -27.42 11.81 11.24
N LEU A 79 -26.54 12.18 12.17
CA LEU A 79 -26.53 13.53 12.73
C LEU A 79 -25.93 14.51 11.72
N ILE A 80 -26.59 15.64 11.53
CA ILE A 80 -26.12 16.73 10.66
C ILE A 80 -25.45 17.86 11.44
N GLU A 81 -25.72 17.94 12.75
CA GLU A 81 -25.21 18.97 13.66
C GLU A 81 -25.03 18.37 15.07
N LEU A 82 -23.93 18.74 15.72
CA LEU A 82 -23.60 18.37 17.09
C LEU A 82 -23.13 19.62 17.85
N ASP A 83 -23.93 20.06 18.83
CA ASP A 83 -23.63 21.22 19.66
C ASP A 83 -23.06 20.79 21.02
N LEU A 84 -21.79 21.14 21.22
CA LEU A 84 -20.97 20.82 22.40
C LEU A 84 -20.71 22.05 23.29
N SER A 85 -21.42 23.17 23.08
CA SER A 85 -21.13 24.46 23.73
C SER A 85 -21.11 24.43 25.27
N GLU A 86 -21.90 23.55 25.89
CA GLU A 86 -21.93 23.38 27.36
C GLU A 86 -20.99 22.28 27.89
N CYS A 87 -20.38 21.47 27.01
CA CYS A 87 -19.54 20.33 27.37
C CYS A 87 -18.07 20.72 27.61
N LYS A 88 -17.83 21.75 28.44
CA LYS A 88 -16.49 22.35 28.63
C LYS A 88 -15.44 21.39 29.20
N ASN A 89 -15.88 20.35 29.91
CA ASN A 89 -15.03 19.35 30.56
C ASN A 89 -14.76 18.10 29.70
N LEU A 90 -15.13 18.13 28.41
CA LEU A 90 -15.02 16.99 27.51
C LEU A 90 -13.55 16.64 27.25
N VAL A 91 -13.21 15.35 27.42
CA VAL A 91 -11.86 14.79 27.27
C VAL A 91 -11.78 13.87 26.06
N GLU A 92 -12.83 13.08 25.80
CA GLU A 92 -12.91 12.17 24.67
C GLU A 92 -14.23 12.35 23.92
N LEU A 93 -14.14 12.49 22.59
CA LEU A 93 -15.27 12.59 21.68
C LEU A 93 -15.15 11.52 20.58
N ASP A 94 -16.17 10.69 20.44
CA ASP A 94 -16.36 9.82 19.27
C ASP A 94 -17.70 10.17 18.60
N CYS A 95 -17.61 10.84 17.45
CA CYS A 95 -18.75 11.20 16.61
C CYS A 95 -18.63 10.62 15.20
N ARG A 96 -17.84 9.55 15.03
CA ARG A 96 -17.58 8.94 13.71
C ARG A 96 -18.84 8.40 13.05
N SER A 97 -18.82 8.33 11.71
CA SER A 97 -19.92 7.79 10.90
C SER A 97 -21.23 8.53 11.17
N ASN A 98 -21.23 9.83 10.88
CA ASN A 98 -22.40 10.70 10.88
C ASN A 98 -22.42 11.52 9.58
N GLU A 99 -23.31 12.50 9.47
CA GLU A 99 -23.44 13.39 8.31
C GLU A 99 -23.05 14.84 8.68
N LEU A 100 -22.14 15.01 9.65
CA LEU A 100 -21.75 16.32 10.16
C LEU A 100 -21.03 17.12 9.07
N ASN A 101 -21.49 18.34 8.82
CA ASN A 101 -20.87 19.27 7.86
C ASN A 101 -19.89 20.24 8.54
N ASN A 102 -20.01 20.40 9.86
CA ASN A 102 -19.17 21.23 10.69
C ASN A 102 -19.04 20.56 12.07
N LEU A 103 -17.87 20.71 12.70
CA LEU A 103 -17.63 20.27 14.07
C LEU A 103 -16.93 21.40 14.84
N ASN A 104 -17.70 22.08 15.69
CA ASN A 104 -17.17 23.11 16.58
C ASN A 104 -16.81 22.53 17.95
N VAL A 105 -15.50 22.42 18.22
CA VAL A 105 -14.97 21.99 19.53
C VAL A 105 -14.41 23.15 20.35
N ASN A 106 -14.62 24.40 19.92
CA ASN A 106 -14.17 25.57 20.67
C ASN A 106 -14.85 25.62 22.03
N GLY A 107 -14.06 25.79 23.09
CA GLY A 107 -14.53 25.75 24.48
C GLY A 107 -14.37 24.40 25.17
N CYS A 108 -14.03 23.33 24.44
CA CYS A 108 -13.66 22.03 25.01
C CYS A 108 -12.14 21.94 25.20
N ALA A 109 -11.58 22.79 26.07
CA ALA A 109 -10.13 22.94 26.25
C ALA A 109 -9.43 21.69 26.82
N ASP A 110 -10.20 20.79 27.45
CA ASP A 110 -9.71 19.54 28.04
C ASP A 110 -9.70 18.34 27.08
N LEU A 111 -10.13 18.52 25.84
CA LEU A 111 -10.15 17.45 24.84
C LEU A 111 -8.75 16.90 24.61
N LYS A 112 -8.65 15.57 24.70
CA LYS A 112 -7.44 14.79 24.41
C LYS A 112 -7.59 13.96 23.14
N ARG A 113 -8.78 13.40 22.91
CA ARG A 113 -9.04 12.52 21.76
C ARG A 113 -10.34 12.89 21.07
N VAL A 114 -10.29 12.98 19.75
CA VAL A 114 -11.46 13.19 18.90
C VAL A 114 -11.45 12.16 17.77
N ASP A 115 -12.55 11.47 17.55
CA ASP A 115 -12.79 10.70 16.34
C ASP A 115 -14.00 11.28 15.61
N CYS A 116 -13.74 11.97 14.50
CA CYS A 116 -14.77 12.52 13.63
C CYS A 116 -14.73 11.89 12.22
N SER A 117 -14.11 10.71 12.09
CA SER A 117 -13.98 10.03 10.81
C SER A 117 -15.33 9.68 10.17
N ASN A 118 -15.38 9.56 8.84
CA ASN A 118 -16.61 9.30 8.07
C ASN A 118 -17.69 10.36 8.34
N ASN A 119 -17.39 11.62 8.02
CA ASN A 119 -18.29 12.77 8.08
C ASN A 119 -18.02 13.70 6.88
N ASN A 120 -18.86 14.71 6.67
CA ASN A 120 -18.76 15.68 5.57
C ASN A 120 -18.19 17.04 6.03
N ILE A 121 -17.29 17.02 7.03
CA ILE A 121 -16.73 18.24 7.63
C ILE A 121 -15.88 18.98 6.59
N ARG A 122 -16.15 20.27 6.38
CA ARG A 122 -15.43 21.11 5.41
C ARG A 122 -14.26 21.88 6.02
N GLU A 123 -14.41 22.29 7.27
CA GLU A 123 -13.44 23.07 8.01
C GLU A 123 -13.36 22.54 9.44
N LEU A 124 -12.15 22.48 9.99
CA LEU A 124 -11.92 21.99 11.34
C LEU A 124 -10.89 22.86 12.07
N ASP A 125 -11.35 23.62 13.04
CA ASP A 125 -10.50 24.43 13.91
C ASP A 125 -10.33 23.77 15.28
N LEU A 126 -9.09 23.36 15.55
CA LEU A 126 -8.62 22.69 16.75
C LEU A 126 -7.65 23.58 17.54
N SER A 127 -7.44 24.83 17.13
CA SER A 127 -6.42 25.72 17.69
C SER A 127 -6.63 26.03 19.18
N THR A 128 -7.88 26.00 19.65
CA THR A 128 -8.25 26.27 21.05
C THR A 128 -8.10 25.04 21.96
N CYS A 129 -7.96 23.83 21.39
CA CYS A 129 -7.90 22.57 22.13
C CYS A 129 -6.44 22.17 22.44
N SER A 130 -5.77 22.94 23.30
CA SER A 130 -4.33 22.79 23.62
C SER A 130 -3.92 21.43 24.21
N LYS A 131 -4.86 20.67 24.80
CA LYS A 131 -4.60 19.34 25.39
C LYS A 131 -4.80 18.18 24.42
N LEU A 132 -5.17 18.43 23.16
CA LEU A 132 -5.36 17.36 22.17
C LEU A 132 -4.09 16.55 21.97
N GLU A 133 -4.23 15.23 22.04
CA GLU A 133 -3.16 14.26 21.83
C GLU A 133 -3.36 13.54 20.48
N GLU A 134 -4.61 13.29 20.08
CA GLU A 134 -4.97 12.51 18.88
C GLU A 134 -6.31 12.95 18.27
N VAL A 135 -6.38 13.11 16.95
CA VAL A 135 -7.62 13.39 16.21
C VAL A 135 -7.73 12.53 14.94
N ASN A 136 -8.76 11.69 14.84
CA ASN A 136 -9.04 10.89 13.66
C ASN A 136 -9.97 11.63 12.70
N ILE A 137 -9.48 11.88 11.48
CA ILE A 137 -10.16 12.61 10.40
C ILE A 137 -10.33 11.75 9.13
N ASN A 138 -10.15 10.43 9.22
CA ASN A 138 -10.25 9.53 8.07
C ASN A 138 -11.62 9.63 7.39
N ASN A 139 -11.64 9.52 6.06
CA ASN A 139 -12.87 9.59 5.26
C ASN A 139 -13.69 10.88 5.51
N CYS A 140 -13.00 12.02 5.63
CA CYS A 140 -13.61 13.36 5.56
C CYS A 140 -13.18 14.02 4.24
N PRO A 141 -13.90 13.79 3.13
CA PRO A 141 -13.41 14.10 1.78
C PRO A 141 -13.26 15.60 1.49
N GLU A 142 -13.95 16.46 2.24
CA GLU A 142 -13.92 17.92 2.07
C GLU A 142 -12.80 18.59 2.89
N LEU A 143 -12.11 17.87 3.79
CA LEU A 143 -11.00 18.41 4.56
C LEU A 143 -9.71 18.43 3.73
N THR A 144 -9.00 19.55 3.79
CA THR A 144 -7.66 19.72 3.24
C THR A 144 -6.74 20.27 4.32
N THR A 145 -5.43 20.25 4.06
CA THR A 145 -4.44 20.86 4.95
C THR A 145 -4.66 22.36 5.17
N GLU A 146 -5.34 23.05 4.25
CA GLU A 146 -5.63 24.48 4.37
C GLU A 146 -6.88 24.75 5.22
N THR A 147 -7.83 23.80 5.25
CA THR A 147 -9.08 23.92 6.01
C THR A 147 -8.99 23.38 7.44
N ILE A 148 -7.84 22.79 7.81
CA ILE A 148 -7.53 22.32 9.16
C ILE A 148 -6.63 23.34 9.88
N LYS A 149 -7.12 23.92 10.97
CA LYS A 149 -6.32 24.76 11.87
C LYS A 149 -6.00 23.98 13.13
N SER A 150 -4.75 23.56 13.30
CA SER A 150 -4.38 22.71 14.44
C SER A 150 -2.92 22.92 14.84
N ASN A 151 -2.64 22.67 16.12
CA ASN A 151 -1.27 22.57 16.64
C ASN A 151 -0.72 21.13 16.55
N LEU A 152 -1.48 20.21 15.96
CA LEU A 152 -1.14 18.81 15.75
C LEU A 152 -0.60 18.59 14.33
N THR A 153 0.22 17.56 14.13
CA THR A 153 0.67 17.16 12.79
C THR A 153 -0.07 15.92 12.31
N TYR A 154 -0.37 15.85 11.00
CA TYR A 154 -0.98 14.65 10.41
C TYR A 154 0.02 13.49 10.36
N ASN A 155 -0.33 12.39 11.01
CA ASN A 155 0.37 11.11 10.93
C ASN A 155 -0.34 10.23 9.89
N PHE A 156 0.32 10.04 8.75
CA PHE A 156 -0.19 9.25 7.62
C PHE A 156 -0.35 7.75 7.95
N GLU A 157 0.41 7.20 8.90
CA GLU A 157 0.35 5.78 9.30
C GLU A 157 -0.89 5.47 10.12
N LYS A 158 -1.22 6.37 11.05
CA LYS A 158 -2.40 6.24 11.91
C LYS A 158 -3.66 6.74 11.21
N GLY A 159 -3.53 7.57 10.17
CA GLY A 159 -4.64 8.29 9.55
C GLY A 159 -5.24 9.34 10.51
N LYS A 160 -4.40 9.98 11.33
CA LYS A 160 -4.83 10.85 12.44
C LYS A 160 -3.85 12.01 12.66
N LEU A 161 -4.33 13.14 13.17
CA LEU A 161 -3.50 14.22 13.69
C LEU A 161 -3.00 13.86 15.10
N VAL A 162 -1.73 14.14 15.43
CA VAL A 162 -1.12 13.85 16.74
C VAL A 162 -0.23 15.00 17.27
N LYS A 163 -0.08 15.11 18.60
CA LYS A 163 0.60 16.23 19.29
C LYS A 163 2.13 16.21 19.21
N ASP A 164 2.72 15.04 19.03
CA ASP A 164 4.17 14.85 19.17
C ASP A 164 4.77 14.14 17.94
N ASN A 165 5.62 14.86 17.21
CA ASN A 165 6.44 14.33 16.12
C ASN A 165 7.89 14.01 16.57
N THR A 166 8.23 14.16 17.85
CA THR A 166 9.64 14.00 18.32
C THR A 166 10.06 12.56 18.57
N LYS A 167 9.15 11.60 18.44
CA LYS A 167 9.47 10.18 18.23
C LYS A 167 8.66 9.68 17.05
N VAL A 168 9.11 10.06 15.86
CA VAL A 168 9.73 9.17 14.87
C VAL A 168 9.47 9.86 13.52
N LYS A 169 10.52 10.33 12.84
CA LYS A 169 10.45 10.40 11.38
C LYS A 169 10.30 8.94 10.96
N ILE A 170 9.10 8.46 10.60
CA ILE A 170 8.90 7.20 9.90
C ILE A 170 8.41 7.62 8.52
N GLY A 171 9.11 7.17 7.50
CA GLY A 171 8.98 7.65 6.13
C GLY A 171 10.30 7.49 5.39
N PRO A 172 10.25 7.24 4.08
CA PRO A 172 11.42 6.85 3.33
C PRO A 172 12.33 8.05 3.21
N GLN A 173 13.63 7.80 3.19
CA GLN A 173 14.61 8.80 2.82
C GLN A 173 14.54 8.98 1.30
N ILE A 174 13.80 10.00 0.87
CA ILE A 174 13.75 10.42 -0.52
C ILE A 174 14.86 11.44 -0.76
N THR A 175 15.78 11.12 -1.66
CA THR A 175 16.89 11.99 -2.03
C THR A 175 17.04 12.04 -3.54
N LYS A 176 17.67 13.09 -4.08
CA LYS A 176 18.01 13.12 -5.51
C LYS A 176 19.19 12.18 -5.78
N ALA A 177 19.09 11.39 -6.85
CA ALA A 177 20.22 10.59 -7.31
C ALA A 177 21.38 11.49 -7.72
N LYS A 178 22.60 11.16 -7.27
CA LYS A 178 23.81 11.83 -7.73
C LYS A 178 24.11 11.37 -9.16
N GLU A 179 24.91 12.16 -9.86
CA GLU A 179 25.25 11.92 -11.27
C GLU A 179 25.94 10.57 -11.50
N ASN A 180 26.83 10.18 -10.59
CA ASN A 180 27.58 8.92 -10.67
C ASN A 180 26.89 7.73 -9.96
N ASP A 181 25.71 7.93 -9.35
CA ASP A 181 25.01 6.84 -8.66
C ASP A 181 24.48 5.83 -9.68
N THR A 182 24.54 4.54 -9.33
CA THR A 182 23.85 3.51 -10.10
C THR A 182 22.37 3.58 -9.80
N ARG A 183 21.55 3.75 -10.83
CA ARG A 183 20.09 3.81 -10.71
C ARG A 183 19.52 2.40 -10.69
N ASN A 184 19.01 1.98 -9.54
CA ASN A 184 18.45 0.65 -9.38
C ASN A 184 16.98 0.64 -9.79
N ILE A 185 16.66 -0.18 -10.79
CA ILE A 185 15.33 -0.34 -11.37
C ILE A 185 14.80 -1.72 -11.01
N LEU A 186 13.78 -1.76 -10.18
CA LEU A 186 13.17 -3.01 -9.72
C LEU A 186 12.04 -3.41 -10.69
N VAL A 187 12.09 -4.59 -11.28
CA VAL A 187 11.04 -5.10 -12.17
C VAL A 187 10.17 -6.09 -11.40
N ILE A 188 8.88 -5.81 -11.29
CA ILE A 188 7.91 -6.60 -10.53
C ILE A 188 6.63 -6.88 -11.32
N GLY A 189 5.78 -7.80 -10.84
CA GLY A 189 4.51 -8.14 -11.49
C GLY A 189 4.30 -9.66 -11.58
N ILE A 190 3.15 -10.09 -12.08
CA ILE A 190 2.80 -11.53 -12.10
C ILE A 190 3.66 -12.33 -13.09
N THR A 191 3.83 -13.63 -12.81
CA THR A 191 4.48 -14.59 -13.73
C THR A 191 3.76 -14.60 -15.09
N GLY A 192 4.53 -14.66 -16.18
CA GLY A 192 3.96 -14.69 -17.55
C GLY A 192 3.64 -13.32 -18.15
N ASN A 193 3.75 -12.22 -17.40
CA ASN A 193 3.53 -10.86 -17.93
C ASN A 193 4.74 -10.28 -18.68
N GLY A 194 5.83 -11.03 -18.84
CA GLY A 194 6.99 -10.60 -19.63
C GLY A 194 8.01 -9.74 -18.88
N LYS A 195 8.11 -9.85 -17.54
CA LYS A 195 9.14 -9.18 -16.72
C LYS A 195 10.57 -9.41 -17.21
N SER A 196 10.99 -10.68 -17.28
CA SER A 196 12.34 -11.07 -17.70
C SER A 196 12.61 -10.72 -19.16
N ALA A 197 11.60 -10.82 -20.03
CA ALA A 197 11.71 -10.36 -21.42
C ALA A 197 11.90 -8.84 -21.50
N LEU A 198 11.21 -8.05 -20.68
CA LEU A 198 11.45 -6.62 -20.57
C LEU A 198 12.85 -6.33 -20.02
N ALA A 199 13.29 -7.03 -18.97
CA ALA A 199 14.63 -6.86 -18.39
C ALA A 199 15.75 -7.15 -19.40
N ASN A 200 15.62 -8.21 -20.21
CA ASN A 200 16.52 -8.51 -21.32
C ASN A 200 16.52 -7.41 -22.39
N VAL A 201 15.35 -6.89 -22.75
CA VAL A 201 15.22 -5.75 -23.69
C VAL A 201 15.92 -4.51 -23.16
N LEU A 202 15.76 -4.17 -21.88
CA LEU A 202 16.37 -2.98 -21.30
C LEU A 202 17.90 -3.08 -21.20
N THR A 203 18.44 -4.28 -21.07
CA THR A 203 19.87 -4.53 -20.85
C THR A 203 20.64 -4.97 -22.09
N ASP A 204 19.96 -5.15 -23.24
CA ASP A 204 20.49 -5.78 -24.45
C ASP A 204 21.11 -7.16 -24.21
N THR A 205 20.50 -7.96 -23.32
CA THR A 205 21.08 -9.25 -22.92
C THR A 205 20.05 -10.38 -22.95
N GLU A 206 20.55 -11.60 -22.76
CA GLU A 206 19.74 -12.80 -22.51
C GLU A 206 20.02 -13.34 -21.09
N GLN A 207 20.40 -12.44 -20.17
CA GLN A 207 20.79 -12.79 -18.79
C GLN A 207 19.62 -13.33 -17.97
N PHE A 208 18.41 -12.88 -18.27
CA PHE A 208 17.19 -13.28 -17.58
C PHE A 208 16.50 -14.40 -18.38
N ALA A 209 16.21 -15.53 -17.73
CA ALA A 209 15.66 -16.69 -18.42
C ALA A 209 14.22 -16.45 -18.96
N GLU A 210 14.07 -16.33 -20.29
CA GLU A 210 12.78 -16.23 -20.99
C GLU A 210 12.20 -17.62 -21.29
N ASN A 211 11.47 -18.24 -20.36
CA ASN A 211 10.77 -19.51 -20.65
C ASN A 211 9.26 -19.33 -20.78
N ALA A 212 8.70 -19.90 -21.85
CA ALA A 212 7.26 -19.98 -22.12
C ALA A 212 6.54 -21.10 -21.35
N SER A 213 7.22 -21.76 -20.40
CA SER A 213 6.66 -22.82 -19.55
C SER A 213 5.87 -22.23 -18.39
N SER A 214 4.80 -22.89 -17.97
CA SER A 214 3.90 -22.52 -16.86
C SER A 214 4.52 -22.57 -15.46
N THR A 215 5.85 -22.69 -15.36
CA THR A 215 6.62 -22.71 -14.12
C THR A 215 7.68 -21.62 -14.23
N SER A 216 7.63 -20.60 -13.36
CA SER A 216 8.65 -19.56 -13.37
C SER A 216 10.02 -20.17 -12.99
N VAL A 217 11.04 -19.83 -13.76
CA VAL A 217 12.41 -20.38 -13.61
C VAL A 217 13.25 -19.53 -12.67
N THR A 218 12.81 -18.30 -12.37
CA THR A 218 13.54 -17.35 -11.54
C THR A 218 13.34 -17.67 -10.06
N LYS A 219 14.36 -18.26 -9.41
CA LYS A 219 14.31 -18.65 -7.98
C LYS A 219 14.84 -17.57 -7.03
N ASN A 220 15.63 -16.63 -7.53
CA ASN A 220 16.38 -15.60 -6.78
C ASN A 220 16.34 -14.24 -7.51
N PHE A 221 16.56 -13.14 -6.80
CA PHE A 221 16.71 -11.82 -7.43
C PHE A 221 17.91 -11.87 -8.38
N GLN A 222 17.69 -11.42 -9.61
CA GLN A 222 18.75 -11.36 -10.62
C GLN A 222 19.03 -9.89 -10.90
N SER A 223 20.27 -9.48 -10.68
CA SER A 223 20.74 -8.15 -11.06
C SER A 223 21.49 -8.23 -12.36
N SER A 224 21.20 -7.31 -13.28
CA SER A 224 22.01 -7.14 -14.48
C SER A 224 23.38 -6.56 -14.12
N ASN A 225 24.32 -6.67 -15.05
CA ASN A 225 25.47 -5.76 -15.06
C ASN A 225 24.98 -4.31 -15.17
N VAL A 226 25.79 -3.38 -14.65
CA VAL A 226 25.52 -1.95 -14.80
C VAL A 226 25.70 -1.57 -16.27
N PHE A 227 24.74 -0.83 -16.82
CA PHE A 227 24.77 -0.33 -18.20
C PHE A 227 24.50 1.18 -18.21
N GLU A 228 24.93 1.86 -19.26
CA GLU A 228 24.81 3.31 -19.40
C GLU A 228 23.73 3.69 -20.42
N TYR A 229 22.96 4.72 -20.10
CA TYR A 229 22.03 5.36 -21.03
C TYR A 229 21.94 6.86 -20.73
N GLN A 230 22.20 7.70 -21.74
CA GLN A 230 22.20 9.17 -21.65
C GLN A 230 23.06 9.71 -20.49
N GLY A 231 24.25 9.14 -20.30
CA GLY A 231 25.21 9.53 -19.26
C GLY A 231 24.83 9.05 -17.84
N LYS A 232 23.81 8.21 -17.69
CA LYS A 232 23.35 7.68 -16.41
C LYS A 232 23.57 6.17 -16.35
N ASN A 233 24.04 5.69 -15.21
CA ASN A 233 24.25 4.27 -14.96
C ASN A 233 22.97 3.63 -14.40
N TYR A 234 22.58 2.48 -14.93
CA TYR A 234 21.39 1.73 -14.52
C TYR A 234 21.73 0.28 -14.18
N ARG A 235 20.95 -0.29 -13.27
CA ARG A 235 20.92 -1.71 -12.93
C ARG A 235 19.48 -2.19 -12.93
N ILE A 236 19.17 -3.21 -13.73
CA ILE A 236 17.87 -3.88 -13.65
C ILE A 236 17.95 -4.99 -12.60
N ILE A 237 16.97 -5.01 -11.70
CA ILE A 237 16.81 -6.02 -10.67
C ILE A 237 15.49 -6.73 -10.95
N ASP A 238 15.56 -7.93 -11.53
CA ASP A 238 14.38 -8.77 -11.81
C ASP A 238 14.05 -9.63 -10.59
N ASN A 239 12.76 -9.77 -10.29
CA ASN A 239 12.26 -10.49 -9.11
C ASN A 239 11.35 -11.68 -9.47
N ILE A 240 11.09 -12.53 -8.47
CA ILE A 240 10.04 -13.55 -8.57
C ILE A 240 8.69 -12.84 -8.71
N GLY A 241 7.89 -13.24 -9.69
CA GLY A 241 6.56 -12.68 -9.84
C GLY A 241 5.66 -13.00 -8.66
N PHE A 242 4.85 -12.02 -8.23
CA PHE A 242 3.90 -12.13 -7.12
C PHE A 242 2.73 -13.12 -7.35
N GLY A 243 2.85 -14.08 -8.28
CA GLY A 243 1.76 -14.93 -8.75
C GLY A 243 1.93 -16.44 -8.57
N ASP A 244 3.12 -16.95 -8.21
CA ASP A 244 3.30 -18.37 -7.87
C ASP A 244 3.05 -18.60 -6.37
N THR A 245 1.97 -18.02 -5.84
CA THR A 245 1.67 -17.88 -4.40
C THR A 245 1.07 -19.12 -3.74
N ASN A 246 1.03 -20.26 -4.43
CA ASN A 246 0.66 -21.51 -3.77
C ASN A 246 1.83 -21.97 -2.89
N ASN A 247 1.86 -21.49 -1.63
CA ASN A 247 2.78 -21.82 -0.53
C ASN A 247 4.07 -20.98 -0.36
N ILE A 248 4.04 -19.66 -0.54
CA ILE A 248 5.17 -18.79 -0.12
C ILE A 248 5.05 -18.50 1.39
N SER A 249 6.08 -18.80 2.18
CA SER A 249 6.10 -18.53 3.63
C SER A 249 6.54 -17.09 3.94
N ASP A 250 6.20 -16.58 5.13
CA ASP A 250 6.70 -15.28 5.61
C ASP A 250 8.23 -15.18 5.57
N LYS A 251 8.91 -16.30 5.84
CA LYS A 251 10.38 -16.38 5.81
C LYS A 251 10.90 -16.16 4.39
N ASP A 252 10.26 -16.76 3.39
CA ASP A 252 10.64 -16.58 1.99
C ASP A 252 10.48 -15.11 1.58
N VAL A 253 9.39 -14.49 2.00
CA VAL A 253 9.12 -13.07 1.74
C VAL A 253 10.19 -12.17 2.39
N LEU A 254 10.49 -12.37 3.68
CA LEU A 254 11.51 -11.58 4.40
C LEU A 254 12.91 -11.78 3.83
N PHE A 255 13.25 -13.01 3.43
CA PHE A 255 14.51 -13.31 2.76
C PHE A 255 14.63 -12.51 1.45
N LYS A 256 13.55 -12.47 0.65
CA LYS A 256 13.48 -11.70 -0.59
C LYS A 256 13.67 -10.20 -0.35
N ILE A 257 13.20 -9.63 0.76
CA ILE A 257 13.52 -8.24 1.13
C ILE A 257 15.02 -8.07 1.30
N GLY A 258 15.65 -8.91 2.12
CA GLY A 258 17.08 -8.81 2.39
C GLY A 258 17.90 -8.92 1.09
N GLU A 259 17.50 -9.84 0.22
CA GLU A 259 18.11 -10.04 -1.10
C GLU A 259 17.93 -8.81 -2.01
N GLY A 260 16.73 -8.21 -2.04
CA GLY A 260 16.43 -7.00 -2.80
C GLY A 260 17.17 -5.76 -2.28
N ILE A 261 17.21 -5.55 -0.97
CA ILE A 261 17.96 -4.46 -0.32
C ILE A 261 19.46 -4.61 -0.58
N ASN A 262 19.99 -5.83 -0.50
CA ASN A 262 21.38 -6.12 -0.85
C ASN A 262 21.69 -5.78 -2.31
N SER A 263 20.77 -6.11 -3.22
CA SER A 263 20.93 -5.87 -4.66
C SER A 263 20.82 -4.38 -5.04
N ALA A 264 20.04 -3.61 -4.29
CA ALA A 264 19.79 -2.19 -4.48
C ALA A 264 20.41 -1.34 -3.35
N LYS A 265 21.71 -1.47 -3.11
CA LYS A 265 22.45 -0.74 -2.06
C LYS A 265 22.19 0.78 -2.07
N GLU A 266 22.12 1.38 -3.25
CA GLU A 266 21.89 2.81 -3.45
C GLU A 266 20.42 3.21 -3.25
N GLY A 267 19.52 2.27 -2.95
CA GLY A 267 18.08 2.47 -2.88
C GLY A 267 17.41 2.16 -4.21
N VAL A 268 16.11 2.40 -4.30
CA VAL A 268 15.29 2.13 -5.50
C VAL A 268 14.98 3.44 -6.20
N ASN A 269 15.37 3.56 -7.46
CA ASN A 269 15.06 4.75 -8.26
C ASN A 269 13.70 4.64 -8.94
N GLN A 270 13.34 3.44 -9.39
CA GLN A 270 12.04 3.18 -9.96
C GLN A 270 11.69 1.70 -9.84
N VAL A 271 10.40 1.44 -9.78
CA VAL A 271 9.78 0.13 -9.81
C VAL A 271 8.97 0.05 -11.11
N LEU A 272 9.23 -0.95 -11.94
CA LEU A 272 8.45 -1.25 -13.13
C LEU A 272 7.47 -2.37 -12.78
N PHE A 273 6.19 -2.01 -12.57
CA PHE A 273 5.14 -3.00 -12.36
C PHE A 273 4.59 -3.48 -13.71
N VAL A 274 5.03 -4.67 -14.12
CA VAL A 274 4.77 -5.25 -15.44
C VAL A 274 3.47 -6.04 -15.44
N PHE A 275 2.56 -5.67 -16.35
CA PHE A 275 1.31 -6.37 -16.57
C PHE A 275 0.99 -6.53 -18.05
N LYS A 276 0.15 -7.52 -18.36
CA LYS A 276 -0.31 -7.83 -19.71
C LYS A 276 -1.82 -7.94 -19.74
N GLY A 277 -2.43 -7.49 -20.84
CA GLY A 277 -3.86 -7.57 -21.07
C GLY A 277 -4.66 -6.68 -20.12
N ARG A 278 -5.86 -7.14 -19.72
CA ARG A 278 -6.67 -6.46 -18.70
C ARG A 278 -6.00 -6.55 -17.34
N PHE A 279 -6.21 -5.52 -16.51
CA PHE A 279 -5.66 -5.50 -15.17
C PHE A 279 -6.44 -6.45 -14.25
N ALA A 280 -6.05 -7.72 -14.24
CA ALA A 280 -6.82 -8.78 -13.59
C ALA A 280 -6.81 -8.64 -12.04
N PRO A 281 -7.81 -9.19 -11.32
CA PRO A 281 -7.86 -9.13 -9.85
C PRO A 281 -6.58 -9.63 -9.16
N GLU A 282 -5.93 -10.63 -9.73
CA GLU A 282 -4.65 -11.15 -9.26
C GLU A 282 -3.57 -10.07 -9.33
N GLN A 283 -3.56 -9.25 -10.39
CA GLN A 283 -2.61 -8.15 -10.58
C GLN A 283 -2.87 -7.01 -9.58
N VAL A 284 -4.14 -6.73 -9.26
CA VAL A 284 -4.52 -5.81 -8.18
C VAL A 284 -4.02 -6.33 -6.84
N ALA A 285 -4.21 -7.62 -6.54
CA ALA A 285 -3.72 -8.23 -5.32
C ALA A 285 -2.18 -8.16 -5.22
N ALA A 286 -1.46 -8.49 -6.31
CA ALA A 286 -0.01 -8.38 -6.38
C ALA A 286 0.49 -6.93 -6.16
N PHE A 287 -0.19 -5.94 -6.75
CA PHE A 287 0.16 -4.54 -6.55
C PHE A 287 -0.08 -4.10 -5.12
N LYS A 288 -1.24 -4.44 -4.53
CA LYS A 288 -1.56 -4.13 -3.13
C LYS A 288 -0.57 -4.80 -2.20
N MET A 289 -0.26 -6.08 -2.42
CA MET A 289 0.79 -6.80 -1.68
C MET A 289 2.12 -6.06 -1.75
N PHE A 290 2.57 -5.66 -2.94
CA PHE A 290 3.80 -4.89 -3.10
C PHE A 290 3.76 -3.54 -2.35
N LYS A 291 2.67 -2.79 -2.51
CA LYS A 291 2.45 -1.51 -1.84
C LYS A 291 2.47 -1.65 -0.32
N ASP A 292 1.73 -2.63 0.20
CA ASP A 292 1.62 -2.92 1.64
C ASP A 292 2.90 -3.52 2.21
N PHE A 293 3.67 -4.20 1.36
CA PHE A 293 4.95 -4.79 1.74
C PHE A 293 6.06 -3.76 1.93
N ILE A 294 6.13 -2.77 1.04
CA ILE A 294 7.09 -1.66 1.11
C ILE A 294 6.47 -0.45 1.83
N SER A 295 5.33 -0.61 2.50
CA SER A 295 4.45 0.48 2.93
C SER A 295 5.07 1.42 3.98
N GLU A 296 5.80 2.40 3.46
CA GLU A 296 5.62 3.79 3.81
C GLU A 296 5.01 4.51 2.59
N VAL A 297 4.08 5.45 2.83
CA VAL A 297 3.38 6.22 1.79
C VAL A 297 4.42 6.92 0.90
N GLY A 298 4.64 6.41 -0.32
CA GLY A 298 5.59 7.02 -1.26
C GLY A 298 6.06 6.12 -2.39
N ILE A 299 6.24 4.81 -2.17
CA ILE A 299 6.83 3.90 -3.18
C ILE A 299 6.02 3.84 -4.48
N THR A 300 4.70 4.05 -4.43
CA THR A 300 3.87 4.09 -5.65
C THR A 300 4.26 5.26 -6.56
N LYS A 301 4.71 6.40 -6.00
CA LYS A 301 5.26 7.52 -6.79
C LYS A 301 6.58 7.16 -7.49
N PHE A 302 7.26 6.13 -7.01
CA PHE A 302 8.43 5.51 -7.64
C PHE A 302 8.05 4.28 -8.46
N THR A 303 6.77 4.08 -8.78
CA THR A 303 6.29 2.92 -9.54
C THR A 303 5.72 3.37 -10.88
N THR A 304 6.23 2.82 -11.97
CA THR A 304 5.70 2.96 -13.33
C THR A 304 4.99 1.67 -13.69
N LEU A 305 3.73 1.75 -14.11
CA LEU A 305 3.03 0.61 -14.65
C LEU A 305 3.50 0.39 -16.09
N VAL A 306 3.93 -0.83 -16.43
CA VAL A 306 4.41 -1.16 -17.78
C VAL A 306 3.50 -2.23 -18.38
N ARG A 307 2.73 -1.84 -19.39
CA ARG A 307 1.85 -2.73 -20.13
C ARG A 307 2.60 -3.34 -21.30
N THR A 308 2.83 -4.64 -21.23
CA THR A 308 3.53 -5.42 -22.27
C THR A 308 2.56 -6.01 -23.29
N ASN A 309 3.11 -6.52 -24.40
CA ASN A 309 2.36 -7.12 -25.51
C ASN A 309 1.27 -6.18 -26.08
N PHE A 310 1.59 -4.89 -26.22
CA PHE A 310 0.68 -3.91 -26.78
C PHE A 310 1.16 -3.51 -28.18
N GLU A 311 0.66 -4.17 -29.23
CA GLU A 311 1.17 -4.05 -30.61
C GLU A 311 1.23 -2.59 -31.12
N ASN A 312 0.24 -1.76 -30.77
CA ASN A 312 0.14 -0.38 -31.21
C ASN A 312 0.81 0.63 -30.26
N PHE A 313 1.81 0.21 -29.48
CA PHE A 313 2.44 1.04 -28.44
C PHE A 313 3.13 2.32 -28.98
N GLN A 314 3.47 2.35 -30.26
CA GLN A 314 4.04 3.54 -30.91
C GLN A 314 2.97 4.59 -31.28
N SER A 315 1.68 4.22 -31.25
CA SER A 315 0.57 5.14 -31.52
C SER A 315 0.14 5.83 -30.23
N GLN A 316 0.42 7.14 -30.13
CA GLN A 316 0.02 7.94 -28.99
C GLN A 316 -1.50 7.93 -28.76
N GLU A 317 -2.28 7.90 -29.83
CA GLU A 317 -3.75 7.79 -29.77
C GLU A 317 -4.17 6.45 -29.16
N SER A 318 -3.65 5.33 -29.67
CA SER A 318 -3.99 3.99 -29.15
C SER A 318 -3.58 3.81 -27.69
N CYS A 319 -2.43 4.36 -27.28
CA CYS A 319 -2.01 4.34 -25.87
C CYS A 319 -2.95 5.18 -24.98
N ARG A 320 -3.44 6.32 -25.50
CA ARG A 320 -4.37 7.20 -24.76
C ARG A 320 -5.76 6.57 -24.61
N GLU A 321 -6.28 5.95 -25.68
CA GLU A 321 -7.53 5.20 -25.63
C GLU A 321 -7.45 4.07 -24.61
N ASP A 322 -6.39 3.27 -24.67
CA ASP A 322 -6.17 2.17 -23.74
C ASP A 322 -6.01 2.64 -22.29
N HIS A 323 -5.34 3.79 -22.08
CA HIS A 323 -5.25 4.40 -20.75
C HIS A 323 -6.62 4.80 -20.19
N ASN A 324 -7.48 5.41 -21.01
CA ASN A 324 -8.84 5.76 -20.60
C ASN A 324 -9.69 4.51 -20.33
N ASP A 325 -9.53 3.46 -21.14
CA ASP A 325 -10.19 2.18 -20.93
C ASP A 325 -9.78 1.57 -19.59
N LEU A 326 -8.50 1.58 -19.24
CA LEU A 326 -8.02 1.14 -17.92
C LEU A 326 -8.64 1.95 -16.79
N LEU A 327 -8.72 3.28 -16.89
CA LEU A 327 -9.35 4.13 -15.87
C LEU A 327 -10.85 3.89 -15.70
N SER A 328 -11.53 3.35 -16.71
CA SER A 328 -12.97 3.08 -16.68
C SER A 328 -13.34 1.69 -16.15
N GLN A 329 -12.38 0.77 -16.02
CA GLN A 329 -12.64 -0.62 -15.65
C GLN A 329 -13.06 -0.80 -14.18
N SER A 330 -12.39 -0.11 -13.24
CA SER A 330 -12.77 -0.14 -11.82
C SER A 330 -12.21 1.05 -11.04
N GLN A 331 -12.84 1.35 -9.90
CA GLN A 331 -12.40 2.41 -8.99
C GLN A 331 -11.02 2.10 -8.38
N GLU A 332 -10.76 0.84 -8.06
CA GLU A 332 -9.47 0.38 -7.51
C GLU A 332 -8.33 0.57 -8.51
N LEU A 333 -8.58 0.28 -9.80
CA LEU A 333 -7.56 0.46 -10.84
C LEU A 333 -7.27 1.94 -11.08
N LYS A 334 -8.31 2.79 -11.07
CA LYS A 334 -8.15 4.24 -11.13
C LYS A 334 -7.28 4.77 -9.98
N GLU A 335 -7.48 4.27 -8.77
CA GLU A 335 -6.65 4.60 -7.61
C GLU A 335 -5.20 4.12 -7.76
N ILE A 336 -4.99 2.90 -8.28
CA ILE A 336 -3.64 2.39 -8.55
C ILE A 336 -2.93 3.28 -9.57
N ILE A 337 -3.55 3.53 -10.72
CA ILE A 337 -2.97 4.32 -11.81
C ILE A 337 -2.65 5.73 -11.33
N SER A 338 -3.59 6.40 -10.66
CA SER A 338 -3.39 7.75 -10.14
C SER A 338 -2.34 7.85 -9.03
N SER A 339 -2.05 6.75 -8.32
CA SER A 339 -1.00 6.71 -7.31
C SER A 339 0.40 6.45 -7.87
N CYS A 340 0.49 6.01 -9.13
CA CYS A 340 1.73 5.65 -9.81
C CYS A 340 2.35 6.84 -10.55
N ASN A 341 3.66 6.76 -10.83
CA ASN A 341 4.39 7.77 -11.58
C ASN A 341 3.85 7.94 -13.01
N SER A 342 3.65 6.83 -13.71
CA SER A 342 3.23 6.82 -15.11
C SER A 342 2.72 5.44 -15.52
N VAL A 343 2.09 5.38 -16.70
CA VAL A 343 1.73 4.14 -17.41
C VAL A 343 2.43 4.16 -18.76
N LEU A 344 3.25 3.15 -19.03
CA LEU A 344 3.95 2.97 -20.30
C LEU A 344 3.40 1.77 -21.05
N HIS A 345 3.26 1.89 -22.35
CA HIS A 345 2.91 0.82 -23.26
C HIS A 345 4.14 0.39 -24.04
N VAL A 346 4.38 -0.92 -24.10
CA VAL A 346 5.53 -1.51 -24.79
C VAL A 346 5.14 -2.82 -25.47
N ASP A 347 5.96 -3.23 -26.43
CA ASP A 347 5.88 -4.57 -27.02
C ASP A 347 7.27 -5.22 -27.05
N ASN A 348 7.40 -6.31 -26.30
CA ASN A 348 8.61 -7.09 -26.13
C ASN A 348 8.44 -8.52 -26.69
N PRO A 349 8.17 -8.67 -28.00
CA PRO A 349 7.90 -9.97 -28.61
C PRO A 349 9.15 -10.87 -28.57
N ALA A 350 8.97 -12.19 -28.48
CA ALA A 350 10.08 -13.15 -28.49
C ALA A 350 10.86 -13.11 -29.81
N ILE A 351 12.19 -13.22 -29.78
CA ILE A 351 13.00 -13.34 -31.01
C ILE A 351 12.97 -14.80 -31.50
N PRO A 352 12.47 -15.08 -32.72
CA PRO A 352 12.45 -16.44 -33.25
C PRO A 352 13.86 -17.01 -33.43
N VAL A 353 14.04 -18.29 -33.08
CA VAL A 353 15.27 -19.04 -33.40
C VAL A 353 15.14 -19.74 -34.75
N ILE A 354 16.13 -19.53 -35.62
CA ILE A 354 16.30 -20.26 -36.88
C ILE A 354 16.98 -21.59 -36.57
N LYS A 355 16.31 -22.70 -36.88
CA LYS A 355 16.81 -24.07 -36.75
C LYS A 355 17.31 -24.56 -38.10
N ASP A 356 18.25 -25.50 -38.12
CA ASP A 356 18.83 -26.05 -39.36
C ASP A 356 17.79 -26.64 -40.33
N LYS A 357 16.65 -27.10 -39.79
CA LYS A 357 15.52 -27.62 -40.57
C LYS A 357 14.66 -26.54 -41.22
N ASP A 358 14.80 -25.27 -40.84
CA ASP A 358 14.05 -24.16 -41.42
C ASP A 358 14.64 -23.83 -42.80
N LYS A 359 13.87 -24.06 -43.87
CA LYS A 359 14.29 -23.84 -45.26
C LYS A 359 13.22 -23.05 -46.04
N GLY A 360 13.66 -22.41 -47.12
CA GLY A 360 12.81 -21.63 -48.03
C GLY A 360 11.95 -20.60 -47.31
N LYS A 361 10.66 -20.52 -47.68
CA LYS A 361 9.70 -19.54 -47.15
C LYS A 361 9.55 -19.55 -45.62
N VAL A 362 9.79 -20.68 -44.95
CA VAL A 362 9.69 -20.76 -43.47
C VAL A 362 10.84 -19.98 -42.83
N ARG A 363 12.05 -20.13 -43.39
CA ARG A 363 13.24 -19.40 -42.93
C ARG A 363 13.09 -17.91 -43.21
N GLU A 364 12.69 -17.52 -44.42
CA GLU A 364 12.48 -16.12 -44.80
C GLU A 364 11.47 -15.42 -43.87
N ARG A 365 10.34 -16.07 -43.55
CA ARG A 365 9.36 -15.52 -42.61
C ARG A 365 9.92 -15.35 -41.19
N LYS A 366 10.80 -16.26 -40.74
CA LYS A 366 11.45 -16.13 -39.43
C LYS A 366 12.46 -14.99 -39.43
N GLU A 367 13.27 -14.88 -40.48
CA GLU A 367 14.24 -13.78 -40.65
C GLU A 367 13.54 -12.42 -40.63
N GLN A 368 12.42 -12.27 -41.34
CA GLN A 368 11.63 -11.05 -41.33
C GLN A 368 11.07 -10.72 -39.93
N ARG A 369 10.50 -11.72 -39.23
CA ARG A 369 10.01 -11.55 -37.86
C ARG A 369 11.11 -11.21 -36.86
N ILE A 370 12.32 -11.73 -37.04
CA ILE A 370 13.47 -11.36 -36.20
C ILE A 370 13.76 -9.87 -36.34
N ILE A 371 13.75 -9.34 -37.57
CA ILE A 371 13.99 -7.92 -37.84
C ILE A 371 12.89 -7.06 -37.20
N GLU A 372 11.62 -7.41 -37.43
CA GLU A 372 10.47 -6.69 -36.87
C GLU A 372 10.47 -6.71 -35.34
N ASN A 373 10.65 -7.88 -34.73
CA ASN A 373 10.65 -8.03 -33.28
C ASN A 373 11.84 -7.29 -32.63
N LYS A 374 13.01 -7.26 -33.29
CA LYS A 374 14.15 -6.45 -32.83
C LYS A 374 13.82 -4.96 -32.86
N LYS A 375 13.15 -4.47 -33.90
CA LYS A 375 12.71 -3.07 -33.97
C LYS A 375 11.71 -2.72 -32.88
N SER A 376 10.71 -3.58 -32.62
CA SER A 376 9.75 -3.36 -31.53
C SER A 376 10.42 -3.35 -30.15
N ARG A 377 11.37 -4.27 -29.92
CA ARG A 377 12.17 -4.31 -28.69
C ARG A 377 13.00 -3.03 -28.51
N GLU A 378 13.68 -2.55 -29.56
CA GLU A 378 14.47 -1.31 -29.50
C GLU A 378 13.60 -0.09 -29.18
N ALA A 379 12.46 0.06 -29.86
CA ALA A 379 11.53 1.15 -29.57
C ALA A 379 10.96 1.08 -28.15
N SER A 380 10.66 -0.12 -27.65
CA SER A 380 10.20 -0.32 -26.27
C SER A 380 11.28 0.07 -25.25
N LYS A 381 12.54 -0.27 -25.52
CA LYS A 381 13.68 0.12 -24.71
C LYS A 381 13.83 1.63 -24.66
N GLU A 382 13.76 2.31 -25.81
CA GLU A 382 13.86 3.77 -25.88
C GLU A 382 12.77 4.47 -25.06
N ILE A 383 11.51 4.02 -25.16
CA ILE A 383 10.38 4.57 -24.38
C ILE A 383 10.65 4.45 -22.87
N VAL A 384 11.03 3.26 -22.41
CA VAL A 384 11.22 3.01 -20.97
C VAL A 384 12.45 3.75 -20.45
N LEU A 385 13.59 3.66 -21.12
CA LEU A 385 14.83 4.30 -20.66
C LEU A 385 14.74 5.83 -20.72
N SER A 386 14.07 6.41 -21.72
CA SER A 386 13.82 7.86 -21.78
C SER A 386 12.94 8.32 -20.60
N HIS A 387 11.86 7.60 -20.30
CA HIS A 387 11.02 7.90 -19.13
C HIS A 387 11.84 7.83 -17.82
N LEU A 388 12.67 6.81 -17.66
CA LEU A 388 13.54 6.67 -16.49
C LEU A 388 14.56 7.82 -16.38
N ALA A 389 15.15 8.22 -17.51
CA ALA A 389 16.14 9.29 -17.54
C ALA A 389 15.52 10.65 -17.22
N GLU A 390 14.35 10.96 -17.78
CA GLU A 390 13.74 12.29 -17.73
C GLU A 390 12.89 12.49 -16.47
N ASN A 391 12.18 11.45 -16.01
CA ASN A 391 11.13 11.57 -15.00
C ASN A 391 11.47 10.90 -13.65
N CYS A 392 12.50 10.04 -13.59
CA CYS A 392 12.82 9.24 -12.39
C CYS A 392 14.17 9.65 -11.77
N LEU A 393 14.22 10.87 -11.22
CA LEU A 393 15.47 11.48 -10.71
C LEU A 393 15.76 11.20 -9.24
N GLU A 394 14.76 10.75 -8.49
CA GLU A 394 14.86 10.53 -7.05
C GLU A 394 15.24 9.09 -6.71
N ILE A 395 15.65 8.88 -5.46
CA ILE A 395 15.97 7.59 -4.85
C ILE A 395 15.03 7.42 -3.66
N TYR A 396 14.36 6.28 -3.62
CA TYR A 396 13.63 5.79 -2.47
C TYR A 396 14.53 4.88 -1.63
N LYS A 397 14.67 5.18 -0.34
CA LYS A 397 15.29 4.29 0.65
C LYS A 397 14.45 4.20 1.91
N LEU A 398 14.34 3.01 2.49
CA LEU A 398 13.93 2.88 3.90
C LEU A 398 15.01 3.48 4.82
N LYS A 399 14.65 3.83 6.05
CA LYS A 399 15.55 4.55 6.96
C LYS A 399 16.76 3.74 7.41
N LYS A 400 16.57 2.46 7.69
CA LYS A 400 17.61 1.48 7.99
C LYS A 400 17.94 0.65 6.75
N TRP A 401 17.64 1.13 5.55
CA TRP A 401 18.04 0.45 4.31
C TRP A 401 19.52 0.08 4.33
N ASP A 402 20.38 1.06 4.62
CA ASP A 402 21.82 0.86 4.69
C ASP A 402 22.21 -0.07 5.86
N SER A 403 21.54 0.05 7.01
CA SER A 403 21.79 -0.85 8.14
C SER A 403 21.38 -2.30 7.85
N ILE A 404 20.28 -2.52 7.12
CA ILE A 404 19.86 -3.86 6.69
C ILE A 404 20.89 -4.40 5.71
N HIS A 405 21.23 -3.61 4.68
CA HIS A 405 22.26 -3.96 3.70
C HIS A 405 23.55 -4.43 4.39
N ASP A 406 24.09 -3.63 5.31
CA ASP A 406 25.35 -3.92 5.99
C ASP A 406 25.31 -5.22 6.82
N LYS A 407 24.15 -5.53 7.41
CA LYS A 407 23.93 -6.76 8.17
C LYS A 407 23.76 -7.99 7.28
N VAL A 408 23.05 -7.87 6.16
CA VAL A 408 22.69 -9.02 5.32
C VAL A 408 23.72 -9.32 4.24
N ALA A 409 24.52 -8.35 3.80
CA ALA A 409 25.44 -8.52 2.66
C ALA A 409 26.40 -9.69 2.84
N GLY A 410 26.95 -9.86 4.05
CA GLY A 410 27.80 -11.00 4.38
C GLY A 410 27.09 -12.34 4.25
N TYR A 411 25.85 -12.44 4.71
CA TYR A 411 25.04 -13.66 4.62
C TYR A 411 24.62 -13.96 3.18
N VAL A 412 24.21 -12.95 2.41
CA VAL A 412 23.83 -13.11 1.00
C VAL A 412 25.02 -13.60 0.18
N ASN A 413 26.21 -13.03 0.38
CA ASN A 413 27.43 -13.48 -0.30
C ASN A 413 27.76 -14.95 0.03
N GLN A 414 27.61 -15.36 1.29
CA GLN A 414 27.79 -16.76 1.69
C GLN A 414 26.77 -17.70 1.05
N ILE A 415 25.51 -17.26 0.91
CA ILE A 415 24.46 -18.04 0.24
C ILE A 415 24.83 -18.22 -1.23
N THR A 416 25.20 -17.14 -1.94
CA THR A 416 25.59 -17.21 -3.36
C THR A 416 26.76 -18.16 -3.60
N GLN A 417 27.80 -18.12 -2.74
CA GLN A 417 28.93 -19.04 -2.83
C GLN A 417 28.49 -20.50 -2.65
N LYS A 418 27.69 -20.79 -1.61
CA LYS A 418 27.20 -22.15 -1.36
C LYS A 418 26.23 -22.65 -2.44
N GLU A 419 25.44 -21.76 -3.05
CA GLU A 419 24.58 -22.11 -4.20
C GLU A 419 25.42 -22.52 -5.42
N GLN A 420 26.57 -21.88 -5.64
CA GLN A 420 27.53 -22.27 -6.69
C GLN A 420 28.17 -23.63 -6.39
N GLU A 421 28.59 -23.86 -5.15
CA GLU A 421 29.12 -25.18 -4.70
C GLU A 421 28.05 -26.27 -4.85
N LEU A 422 26.81 -26.00 -4.47
CA LEU A 422 25.69 -26.94 -4.57
C LEU A 422 25.42 -27.35 -6.03
N ALA A 423 25.55 -26.41 -6.97
CA ALA A 423 25.39 -26.67 -8.39
C ALA A 423 26.49 -27.60 -8.95
N GLN A 424 27.67 -27.60 -8.34
CA GLN A 424 28.83 -28.41 -8.73
C GLN A 424 28.97 -29.72 -7.93
N ALA A 425 28.22 -29.85 -6.83
CA ALA A 425 28.29 -31.02 -5.96
C ALA A 425 27.85 -32.30 -6.70
N ASN A 426 28.64 -33.37 -6.52
CA ASN A 426 28.43 -34.65 -7.21
C ASN A 426 27.76 -35.71 -6.34
N SER A 427 27.76 -35.54 -5.01
CA SER A 427 27.15 -36.51 -4.08
C SER A 427 25.85 -35.99 -3.47
N VAL A 428 24.89 -36.90 -3.24
CA VAL A 428 23.61 -36.55 -2.61
C VAL A 428 23.81 -36.02 -1.19
N SER A 429 24.73 -36.62 -0.42
CA SER A 429 25.05 -36.19 0.95
C SER A 429 25.61 -34.76 1.01
N GLU A 430 26.50 -34.41 0.08
CA GLU A 430 27.04 -33.05 -0.04
C GLU A 430 25.97 -32.05 -0.46
N LYS A 431 25.10 -32.41 -1.43
CA LYS A 431 23.96 -31.57 -1.81
C LYS A 431 23.02 -31.31 -0.65
N THR A 432 22.69 -32.33 0.14
CA THR A 432 21.84 -32.18 1.32
C THR A 432 22.50 -31.30 2.38
N ARG A 433 23.80 -31.47 2.64
CA ARG A 433 24.55 -30.63 3.58
C ARG A 433 24.54 -29.16 3.16
N LEU A 434 24.93 -28.87 1.91
CA LEU A 434 24.96 -27.51 1.37
C LEU A 434 23.57 -26.87 1.38
N GLN A 435 22.52 -27.63 1.05
CA GLN A 435 21.15 -27.13 1.10
C GLN A 435 20.72 -26.73 2.52
N ASN A 436 21.10 -27.50 3.54
CA ASN A 436 20.81 -27.18 4.94
C ASN A 436 21.57 -25.93 5.38
N GLU A 437 22.86 -25.83 5.07
CA GLU A 437 23.69 -24.65 5.39
C GLU A 437 23.16 -23.37 4.70
N ILE A 438 22.67 -23.48 3.46
CA ILE A 438 21.99 -22.39 2.74
C ILE A 438 20.74 -21.97 3.52
N ASN A 439 19.88 -22.92 3.89
CA ASN A 439 18.63 -22.63 4.60
C ASN A 439 18.88 -21.97 5.97
N GLU A 440 19.86 -22.45 6.73
CA GLU A 440 20.28 -21.81 8.00
C GLU A 440 20.78 -20.39 7.79
N THR A 441 21.53 -20.14 6.72
CA THR A 441 22.02 -18.80 6.39
C THR A 441 20.88 -17.88 5.92
N LYS A 442 19.88 -18.40 5.20
CA LYS A 442 18.65 -17.67 4.83
C LYS A 442 17.87 -17.25 6.07
N ASP A 443 17.74 -18.13 7.07
CA ASP A 443 17.07 -17.81 8.33
C ASP A 443 17.76 -16.65 9.09
N LYS A 444 19.09 -16.53 9.01
CA LYS A 444 19.82 -15.37 9.59
C LYS A 444 19.50 -14.06 8.87
N VAL A 445 19.39 -14.07 7.54
CA VAL A 445 18.96 -12.90 6.77
C VAL A 445 17.54 -12.50 7.18
N VAL A 446 16.63 -13.47 7.27
CA VAL A 446 15.25 -13.25 7.70
C VAL A 446 15.19 -12.58 9.07
N GLU A 447 15.97 -13.07 10.03
CA GLU A 447 16.00 -12.51 11.37
C GLU A 447 16.50 -11.07 11.39
N GLU A 448 17.62 -10.78 10.72
CA GLU A 448 18.17 -9.41 10.66
C GLU A 448 17.22 -8.42 9.99
N VAL A 449 16.61 -8.83 8.88
CA VAL A 449 15.61 -8.05 8.17
C VAL A 449 14.40 -7.82 9.07
N ASN A 450 13.87 -8.88 9.70
CA ASN A 450 12.68 -8.79 10.54
C ASN A 450 12.90 -7.87 11.74
N VAL A 451 13.98 -8.08 12.51
CA VAL A 451 14.33 -7.24 13.66
C VAL A 451 14.48 -5.77 13.27
N THR A 452 15.12 -5.53 12.12
CA THR A 452 15.40 -4.16 11.68
C THR A 452 14.14 -3.47 11.18
N LEU A 453 13.30 -4.16 10.39
CA LEU A 453 12.01 -3.65 9.89
C LEU A 453 10.97 -3.49 10.99
N GLU A 454 10.85 -4.42 11.96
CA GLU A 454 9.95 -4.26 13.12
C GLU A 454 10.29 -3.02 13.96
N ALA A 455 11.57 -2.61 13.96
CA ALA A 455 12.05 -1.42 14.66
C ALA A 455 11.94 -0.13 13.83
N GLU A 456 11.52 -0.19 12.56
CA GLU A 456 11.25 0.97 11.70
C GLU A 456 9.76 1.16 11.41
N ILE A 457 9.07 0.06 11.20
CA ILE A 457 7.67 -0.04 10.82
C ILE A 457 6.93 -0.59 12.04
N SER A 458 6.19 0.27 12.75
CA SER A 458 5.38 -0.13 13.91
C SER A 458 4.36 -1.19 13.48
N ALA A 459 4.69 -2.46 13.74
CA ALA A 459 4.00 -3.64 13.25
C ALA A 459 3.85 -3.59 11.72
N LEU A 460 4.58 -4.46 11.03
CA LEU A 460 4.23 -4.86 9.68
C LEU A 460 2.70 -4.93 9.51
N PRO A 461 2.16 -4.77 8.30
CA PRO A 461 0.81 -5.24 7.96
C PRO A 461 0.54 -6.76 8.20
N LYS A 462 1.32 -7.41 9.08
CA LYS A 462 1.45 -8.82 9.49
C LYS A 462 0.17 -9.57 9.87
N LEU A 463 -1.01 -8.93 9.96
CA LEU A 463 -2.26 -9.65 10.27
C LEU A 463 -3.40 -9.39 9.28
N THR A 464 -3.54 -8.18 8.73
CA THR A 464 -4.69 -7.84 7.88
C THR A 464 -4.61 -8.49 6.50
N ALA A 465 -3.42 -8.50 5.88
CA ALA A 465 -3.19 -9.24 4.63
C ALA A 465 -3.34 -10.76 4.82
N ARG A 466 -2.98 -11.29 6.00
CA ARG A 466 -3.12 -12.73 6.34
C ARG A 466 -4.56 -13.16 6.61
N ILE A 467 -5.43 -12.26 7.08
CA ILE A 467 -6.85 -12.54 7.34
C ILE A 467 -7.68 -12.40 6.06
N GLU A 468 -7.35 -11.46 5.17
CA GLU A 468 -8.03 -11.34 3.86
C GLU A 468 -7.60 -12.42 2.86
N MET A 469 -6.33 -12.85 2.86
CA MET A 469 -5.85 -13.93 1.97
C MET A 469 -6.48 -15.30 2.25
N LYS A 470 -6.88 -15.61 3.48
CA LYS A 470 -7.60 -16.87 3.78
C LYS A 470 -9.05 -16.88 3.29
N ASN A 471 -9.59 -15.72 2.93
CA ASN A 471 -10.99 -15.56 2.53
C ASN A 471 -11.19 -15.31 1.02
N ILE A 472 -10.12 -15.18 0.22
CA ILE A 472 -10.24 -15.19 -1.24
C ILE A 472 -10.32 -16.64 -1.72
N SER A 473 -11.42 -17.30 -1.37
CA SER A 473 -11.93 -18.43 -2.13
C SER A 473 -12.64 -17.90 -3.37
N ILE A 474 -11.88 -17.58 -4.42
CA ILE A 474 -12.44 -17.37 -5.76
C ILE A 474 -11.71 -18.31 -6.71
N TRP A 475 -12.06 -19.59 -6.61
CA TRP A 475 -11.73 -20.64 -7.56
C TRP A 475 -13.03 -21.12 -8.21
N PRO A 476 -13.12 -21.14 -9.55
CA PRO A 476 -14.06 -22.01 -10.22
C PRO A 476 -13.33 -22.98 -11.14
N PHE A 477 -12.31 -23.72 -10.69
CA PHE A 477 -11.80 -24.89 -11.42
C PHE A 477 -11.32 -25.99 -10.48
N ASN A 478 -12.28 -26.58 -9.74
CA ASN A 478 -12.20 -28.02 -9.47
C ASN A 478 -12.82 -28.75 -10.66
N LYS A 479 -11.96 -29.17 -11.60
CA LYS A 479 -12.07 -30.42 -12.36
C LYS A 479 -10.83 -30.65 -13.19
#